data_AF-A0A2M8KSH6-F1
#
_entry.id   AF-A0A2M8KSH6-F1
#
_cell.length_a   1.000
_cell.length_b   1.000
_cell.length_c   1.000
_cell.angle_alpha   90.00
_cell.angle_beta   90.00
_cell.angle_gamma   90.00
#
_symmetry.space_group_name_H-M   'P 1'
#
loop_
_entity.id
_entity.type
_entity.pdbx_description
1 polymer ?
#
loop_
_entity_poly.entity_id
_entity_poly.type
_entity_poly.pdbx_seq_one_letter_code
_entity_poly.pdbx_strand_id
1 'polypeptide(L)'
;MQKIQITLTPEETNAIGFRAKKLGFSVTKYVRFLVAKEANDVVNHETVQTLSTKLENETLKALAEHKNHESYELSSFEDLDTV
;
A
#
# COMPACT_ATOMS: atom_id res chain seq x y z
N MET A 1 -9.86 24.94 8.80
CA MET A 1 -9.10 24.81 7.53
C MET A 1 -7.62 24.99 7.84
N GLN A 2 -6.77 24.01 7.54
CA GLN A 2 -5.33 24.16 7.63
C GLN A 2 -4.80 24.91 6.40
N LYS A 3 -3.91 25.88 6.64
CA LYS A 3 -3.24 26.65 5.59
C LYS A 3 -1.89 25.99 5.31
N ILE A 4 -1.65 25.66 4.04
CA ILE A 4 -0.35 25.16 3.57
C ILE A 4 0.36 26.33 2.88
N GLN A 5 1.55 26.68 3.35
CA GLN A 5 2.44 27.65 2.69
C GLN A 5 3.69 26.90 2.26
N ILE A 6 3.99 26.96 0.95
CA ILE A 6 5.13 26.30 0.34
C ILE A 6 5.84 27.35 -0.51
N THR A 7 7.15 27.46 -0.34
CA THR A 7 7.98 28.32 -1.18
C THR A 7 8.55 27.45 -2.29
N LEU A 8 8.37 27.88 -3.53
CA LEU A 8 8.84 27.19 -4.73
C LEU A 8 9.70 28.15 -5.54
N THR A 9 10.68 27.61 -6.25
CA THR A 9 11.42 28.41 -7.23
C THR A 9 10.54 28.72 -8.45
N PRO A 10 10.91 29.73 -9.26
CA PRO A 10 10.20 30.01 -10.51
C PRO A 10 10.14 28.80 -11.45
N GLU A 11 11.21 28.01 -11.53
CA GLU A 11 11.31 26.82 -12.36
C GLU A 11 10.35 25.72 -11.89
N GLU A 12 10.29 25.46 -10.59
CA GLU A 12 9.37 24.50 -9.99
C GLU A 12 7.91 24.92 -10.19
N THR A 13 7.62 26.20 -10.00
CA THR A 13 6.27 26.75 -10.22
C THR A 13 5.83 26.58 -11.66
N ASN A 14 6.73 26.81 -12.62
CA ASN A 14 6.47 26.62 -14.05
C ASN A 14 6.26 25.13 -14.39
N ALA A 15 7.08 24.24 -13.85
CA ALA A 15 6.95 22.80 -14.06
C ALA A 15 5.62 22.26 -13.53
N ILE A 16 5.22 22.69 -12.33
CA ILE A 16 3.93 22.36 -11.71
C ILE A 16 2.79 22.95 -12.52
N GLY A 17 2.89 24.21 -12.95
CA GLY A 17 1.88 24.87 -13.79
C GLY A 17 1.66 24.17 -15.12
N PHE A 18 2.73 23.70 -15.78
CA PHE A 18 2.63 22.95 -17.02
C PHE A 18 1.86 21.63 -16.83
N ARG A 19 2.14 20.90 -15.75
CA ARG A 19 1.43 19.65 -15.41
C ARG A 19 -0.02 19.92 -14.98
N ALA A 20 -0.26 20.97 -14.20
CA ALA A 20 -1.58 21.38 -13.77
C ALA A 20 -2.48 21.74 -14.97
N LYS A 21 -1.94 22.45 -15.96
CA LYS A 21 -2.66 22.85 -17.18
C LYS A 21 -3.15 21.64 -17.99
N LYS A 22 -2.37 20.55 -18.07
CA LYS A 22 -2.78 19.31 -18.74
C LYS A 22 -4.03 18.68 -18.12
N LEU A 23 -4.25 18.90 -16.83
CA LEU A 23 -5.40 18.38 -16.08
C LEU A 23 -6.50 19.44 -15.88
N GLY A 24 -6.35 20.64 -16.47
CA GLY A 24 -7.28 21.75 -16.30
C GLY A 24 -7.30 22.32 -14.88
N PHE A 25 -6.23 22.13 -14.10
CA PHE A 25 -6.14 22.61 -12.72
C PHE A 25 -5.35 23.92 -12.62
N SER A 26 -5.68 24.73 -11.60
CA SER A 26 -4.79 25.79 -11.15
C SER A 26 -3.59 25.20 -10.41
N VAL A 27 -2.48 25.94 -10.35
CA VAL A 27 -1.27 25.54 -9.62
C VAL A 27 -1.62 25.15 -8.18
N THR A 28 -2.41 25.96 -7.49
CA THR A 28 -2.84 25.70 -6.10
C THR A 28 -3.66 24.41 -5.98
N LYS A 29 -4.60 24.16 -6.91
CA LYS A 29 -5.43 22.94 -6.88
C LYS A 29 -4.57 21.70 -7.14
N TYR A 30 -3.63 21.79 -8.06
CA TYR A 30 -2.72 20.70 -8.38
C TYR A 30 -1.74 20.41 -7.23
N VAL A 31 -1.22 21.44 -6.53
CA VAL A 31 -0.40 21.26 -5.33
C VAL A 31 -1.18 20.54 -4.23
N ARG A 32 -2.44 20.91 -3.99
CA ARG A 32 -3.31 20.19 -3.03
C ARG A 32 -3.51 18.73 -3.43
N PHE A 33 -3.72 18.48 -4.72
CA PHE A 33 -3.83 17.13 -5.25
C PHE A 33 -2.56 16.31 -5.02
N LEU A 34 -1.38 16.89 -5.28
CA LEU A 34 -0.11 16.21 -5.02
C LEU A 34 0.08 15.86 -3.55
N VAL A 35 -0.17 16.81 -2.65
CA VAL A 35 -0.07 16.57 -1.20
C VAL A 35 -1.07 15.51 -0.75
N ALA A 36 -2.30 15.55 -1.24
CA ALA A 36 -3.31 14.56 -0.91
C ALA A 36 -2.95 13.16 -1.43
N LYS A 37 -2.42 13.08 -2.65
CA LYS A 37 -1.94 11.82 -3.23
C LYS A 37 -0.83 11.22 -2.39
N GLU A 38 0.19 12.00 -2.06
CA GLU A 38 1.32 11.52 -1.25
C GLU A 38 0.88 11.11 0.16
N ALA A 39 0.02 11.91 0.80
CA ALA A 39 -0.54 11.56 2.10
C ALA A 39 -1.33 10.24 2.03
N ASN A 40 -2.07 10.01 0.95
CA ASN A 40 -2.81 8.77 0.73
C ASN A 40 -1.86 7.58 0.50
N ASP A 41 -0.79 7.79 -0.27
CA ASP A 41 0.22 6.76 -0.54
C ASP A 41 0.98 6.39 0.74
N VAL A 42 1.26 7.35 1.64
CA VAL A 42 1.89 7.09 2.95
C VAL A 42 0.95 6.38 3.91
N VAL A 43 -0.33 6.79 3.98
CA VAL A 43 -1.31 6.14 4.87
C VAL A 43 -1.68 4.74 4.40
N ASN A 44 -1.83 4.55 3.09
CA ASN A 44 -2.17 3.26 2.50
C ASN A 44 -0.94 2.46 2.08
N HIS A 45 0.27 2.87 2.47
CA HIS A 45 1.40 1.95 2.45
C HIS A 45 1.12 0.93 3.56
N GLU A 46 0.26 -0.05 3.25
CA GLU A 46 0.23 -1.30 3.96
C GLU A 46 1.69 -1.72 4.08
N THR A 47 2.13 -1.95 5.31
CA THR A 47 3.43 -2.57 5.53
C THR A 47 3.37 -3.91 4.83
N VAL A 48 3.83 -3.98 3.58
CA VAL A 48 4.11 -5.23 2.91
C VAL A 48 5.28 -5.81 3.69
N GLN A 49 4.94 -6.51 4.78
CA GLN A 49 5.92 -7.24 5.55
C GLN A 49 6.35 -8.37 4.64
N THR A 50 7.52 -8.20 4.04
CA THR A 50 8.16 -9.28 3.28
C THR A 50 8.30 -10.46 4.23
N LEU A 51 7.65 -11.57 3.91
CA LEU A 51 7.83 -12.80 4.67
C LEU A 51 9.32 -13.13 4.66
N SER A 52 9.84 -13.55 5.82
CA SER A 52 11.20 -14.12 5.83
C SER A 52 11.23 -15.33 4.90
N THR A 53 12.35 -15.59 4.23
CA THR A 53 12.50 -16.73 3.30
C THR A 53 12.11 -18.06 3.95
N LYS A 54 12.36 -18.21 5.26
CA LYS A 54 11.93 -19.37 6.03
C LYS A 54 10.40 -19.50 6.07
N LEU A 55 9.72 -18.41 6.44
CA LEU A 55 8.26 -18.40 6.57
C LEU A 55 7.58 -18.58 5.20
N GLU A 56 8.16 -18.00 4.15
CA GLU A 56 7.71 -18.20 2.77
C GLU A 56 7.77 -19.69 2.38
N ASN A 57 8.90 -20.36 2.62
CA ASN A 57 9.06 -21.79 2.32
C ASN A 57 8.09 -22.68 3.12
N GLU A 58 7.91 -22.42 4.42
CA GLU A 58 6.95 -23.17 5.24
C GLU A 58 5.51 -22.95 4.77
N THR A 59 5.16 -21.71 4.39
CA THR A 59 3.81 -21.40 3.88
C THR A 59 3.55 -22.08 2.55
N LEU A 60 4.54 -22.09 1.65
CA LEU A 60 4.44 -22.79 0.36
C LEU A 60 4.31 -24.30 0.57
N LYS A 61 5.02 -24.86 1.54
CA LYS A 61 4.91 -26.28 1.91
C LYS A 61 3.52 -26.62 2.45
N ALA A 62 3.00 -25.84 3.41
CA ALA A 62 1.66 -26.04 3.96
C ALA A 62 0.56 -25.90 2.89
N LEU A 63 0.69 -24.95 1.96
CA LEU A 63 -0.23 -24.83 0.82
C LEU A 63 -0.18 -26.03 -0.12
N ALA A 64 1.00 -26.61 -0.34
CA ALA A 64 1.16 -27.81 -1.16
C ALA A 64 0.54 -29.03 -0.46
N GLU A 65 0.79 -29.22 0.83
CA GLU A 65 0.20 -30.29 1.65
C GLU A 65 -1.34 -30.19 1.65
N HIS A 66 -1.90 -28.99 1.79
CA HIS A 66 -3.35 -28.79 1.71
C HIS A 66 -3.92 -29.12 0.33
N LYS A 67 -3.25 -28.70 -0.75
CA LYS A 67 -3.67 -29.05 -2.13
C LYS A 67 -3.61 -30.54 -2.42
N ASN A 68 -2.69 -31.25 -1.78
CA ASN A 68 -2.53 -32.69 -1.92
C ASN A 68 -3.46 -33.49 -0.98
N HIS A 69 -4.34 -32.83 -0.23
CA HIS A 69 -5.19 -33.45 0.81
C HIS A 69 -4.38 -34.15 1.92
N GLU A 70 -3.14 -33.72 2.14
CA GLU A 70 -2.26 -34.20 3.21
C GLU A 70 -2.41 -33.37 4.50
N SER A 71 -3.33 -32.39 4.51
CA SER A 71 -3.69 -31.62 5.71
C SER A 71 -5.07 -31.99 6.23
N TYR A 72 -5.23 -31.90 7.56
CA TYR A 72 -6.51 -32.07 8.24
C TYR A 72 -7.22 -30.73 8.40
N GLU A 73 -8.46 -30.65 7.91
CA GLU A 73 -9.34 -29.52 8.19
C GLU A 73 -9.97 -29.73 9.58
N LEU A 74 -9.72 -28.81 10.49
CA LEU A 74 -10.32 -28.82 11.81
C LEU A 74 -11.59 -27.98 11.78
N SER A 75 -12.72 -28.59 12.13
CA SER A 75 -14.02 -27.91 12.23
C SER A 75 -14.21 -27.16 13.55
N SER A 76 -13.43 -27.53 14.58
CA SER A 76 -13.48 -26.95 15.91
C SER A 76 -12.11 -27.05 16.60
N PHE A 77 -11.91 -26.28 17.67
CA PHE A 77 -10.65 -26.31 18.42
C PHE A 77 -10.46 -27.62 19.20
N GLU A 78 -11.58 -28.28 19.54
CA GLU A 78 -11.62 -29.56 20.24
C GLU A 78 -11.08 -30.71 19.40
N ASP A 79 -11.09 -30.58 18.06
CA ASP A 79 -10.57 -31.58 17.13
C ASP A 79 -9.04 -31.72 17.23
N LEU A 80 -8.36 -30.70 17.78
CA LEU A 80 -6.89 -30.60 17.83
C LEU A 80 -6.25 -31.60 18.80
N ASP A 81 -6.98 -32.02 19.84
CA ASP A 81 -6.52 -33.03 20.82
C ASP A 81 -6.78 -34.48 20.35
N THR A 82 -7.39 -34.65 19.17
CA THR A 82 -7.80 -35.97 18.66
C THR A 82 -7.02 -36.46 17.43
N VAL A 83 -6.12 -35.63 16.88
CA VAL A 83 -5.25 -35.95 15.74
C VAL A 83 -3.92 -36.54 16.20
#